data_AF-A0A932E8A2-F1
#
_entry.id   AF-A0A932E8A2-F1
#
_cell.length_a   1.000
_cell.length_b   1.000
_cell.length_c   1.000
_cell.angle_alpha   90.00
_cell.angle_beta   90.00
_cell.angle_gamma   90.00
#
_symmetry.space_group_name_H-M   'P 1'
#
loop_
_entity.id
_entity.type
_entity.pdbx_description
1 polymer ?
#
loop_
_entity_poly.entity_id
_entity_poly.type
_entity_poly.pdbx_seq_one_letter_code
_entity_poly.pdbx_strand_id
1 'polypeptide(L)'
;MKPIVRSSLLFSALVTAAFAAEQTSSPAPASSSSDTVRETPRNYTDNTTTYRTDTTFVSPGFYGDRFGYGSGFHTPFSSGFSTTVTVRRQMIFLPPTPPALGETVPVASARQTSSTLTAMTLPPVLRNCIYDTFYAPLSALMYSEDLSRKRRETLDGYIAARLTAVSALRAKVESLASADPDTRVRELTVFAGAQTPQLVGLETTADGIRDNLVNGSWLQSGVDWDDLRQWRLGDDTRWESQLDEIKVVVGASFFQEGLSSPQRLLLREMAMELADSLRAPDADISLGTPGPYFYFSPFTARIRLPAGLPPELEAKIDAYRAKKSALKHELRDALYKTDRAFWASTRTNALKALATSQAPEFAAIDQLAEEIRIGLAPFPNPARPAALPLPTPLMKRISAYMAQKSAWQKGMVEKLNALRTEFPDDRVEFSRLDGAPSIQIVANRRNKAALAPKRDAAIVELATFNAGQRTGYNTLAREKEQLTTEILSIASNLAGRPSARSIDQQLAVFDHALRQQENWLRYADYETAVLQPGLSPEQRRLLFGAALEKLDLPLLNR
;
A
#
# COMPACT_ATOMS: atom_id res chain seq x y z
N MET A 1 57.88 15.07 -16.83
CA MET A 1 57.61 15.67 -15.51
C MET A 1 56.42 16.63 -15.63
N LYS A 2 55.52 16.59 -14.64
CA LYS A 2 54.16 17.18 -14.52
C LYS A 2 53.01 16.33 -15.12
N PRO A 3 52.08 15.81 -14.28
CA PRO A 3 50.92 15.05 -14.72
C PRO A 3 49.66 15.92 -14.86
N ILE A 4 48.77 15.47 -15.74
CA ILE A 4 47.47 16.07 -16.08
C ILE A 4 46.42 15.59 -15.08
N VAL A 5 45.85 16.51 -14.32
CA VAL A 5 44.67 16.31 -13.47
C VAL A 5 43.43 16.60 -14.30
N ARG A 6 42.68 15.55 -14.69
CA ARG A 6 41.29 15.65 -15.17
C ARG A 6 40.50 14.45 -14.63
N SER A 7 39.88 14.60 -13.47
CA SER A 7 38.90 13.63 -12.94
C SER A 7 37.78 14.26 -12.09
N SER A 8 37.59 15.59 -12.10
CA SER A 8 36.64 16.26 -11.19
C SER A 8 35.42 16.93 -11.86
N LEU A 9 35.15 16.67 -13.15
CA LEU A 9 34.12 17.43 -13.90
C LEU A 9 32.91 16.63 -14.39
N LEU A 10 32.81 15.33 -14.12
CA LEU A 10 31.66 14.51 -14.57
C LEU A 10 30.59 14.25 -13.49
N PHE A 11 30.79 14.74 -12.25
CA PHE A 11 29.85 14.52 -11.14
C PHE A 11 28.71 15.57 -11.04
N SER A 12 28.67 16.58 -11.92
CA SER A 12 27.70 17.69 -11.89
C SER A 12 26.43 17.48 -12.73
N ALA A 13 26.36 16.45 -13.59
CA ALA A 13 25.28 16.35 -14.59
C ALA A 13 23.99 15.64 -14.13
N LEU A 14 24.03 14.81 -13.07
CA LEU A 14 22.90 13.94 -12.70
C LEU A 14 21.96 14.51 -11.62
N VAL A 15 22.28 15.64 -11.00
CA VAL A 15 21.43 16.28 -9.98
C VAL A 15 20.75 17.55 -10.49
N THR A 16 21.24 18.14 -11.58
CA THR A 16 20.70 19.40 -12.14
C THR A 16 19.69 19.20 -13.28
N ALA A 17 19.66 18.02 -13.92
CA ALA A 17 18.77 17.74 -15.04
C ALA A 17 17.29 17.50 -14.66
N ALA A 18 16.96 17.44 -13.36
CA ALA A 18 15.58 17.22 -12.88
C ALA A 18 14.80 18.52 -12.55
N PHE A 19 15.34 19.71 -12.89
CA PHE A 19 14.80 21.00 -12.43
C PHE A 19 14.81 22.16 -13.46
N ALA A 20 15.12 21.94 -14.74
CA ALA A 20 15.29 23.03 -15.73
C ALA A 20 14.44 22.88 -17.01
N ALA A 21 13.15 22.52 -16.87
CA ALA A 21 12.20 22.55 -17.97
C ALA A 21 10.90 23.24 -17.55
N GLU A 22 10.97 24.54 -17.25
CA GLU A 22 9.77 25.37 -17.06
C GLU A 22 10.17 26.86 -17.18
N GLN A 23 10.01 27.45 -18.36
CA GLN A 23 9.72 28.88 -18.59
C GLN A 23 9.82 29.23 -20.09
N THR A 24 8.69 29.21 -20.79
CA THR A 24 8.41 30.16 -21.89
C THR A 24 6.91 30.46 -21.92
N SER A 25 6.55 31.63 -21.43
CA SER A 25 5.21 32.24 -21.47
C SER A 25 5.09 33.20 -22.67
N SER A 26 3.95 33.18 -23.36
CA SER A 26 3.41 34.30 -24.16
C SER A 26 1.94 34.01 -24.57
N PRO A 27 1.13 34.97 -25.05
CA PRO A 27 0.08 35.60 -24.25
C PRO A 27 -1.36 35.41 -24.78
N ALA A 28 -2.33 35.78 -23.94
CA ALA A 28 -3.77 35.78 -24.21
C ALA A 28 -4.26 37.01 -25.02
N PRO A 29 -5.46 36.93 -25.61
CA PRO A 29 -6.28 38.11 -25.86
C PRO A 29 -7.67 38.09 -25.15
N ALA A 30 -7.94 39.25 -24.56
CA ALA A 30 -9.15 40.04 -24.25
C ALA A 30 -10.61 39.54 -24.38
N SER A 31 -11.44 40.33 -23.67
CA SER A 31 -12.90 40.58 -23.72
C SER A 31 -13.77 39.72 -22.80
N SER A 32 -14.83 40.19 -22.14
CA SER A 32 -15.38 41.55 -21.94
C SER A 32 -16.41 41.48 -20.80
N SER A 33 -16.59 42.61 -20.11
CA SER A 33 -17.56 42.92 -19.07
C SER A 33 -19.03 42.84 -19.51
N SER A 34 -19.93 42.41 -18.62
CA SER A 34 -21.23 43.08 -18.45
C SER A 34 -21.79 42.83 -17.04
N ASP A 35 -21.99 43.92 -16.31
CA ASP A 35 -22.72 44.00 -15.06
C ASP A 35 -24.23 43.85 -15.30
N THR A 36 -24.93 43.15 -14.41
CA THR A 36 -26.32 43.49 -14.08
C THR A 36 -26.62 43.20 -12.61
N VAL A 37 -27.05 44.26 -11.93
CA VAL A 37 -27.54 44.34 -10.56
C VAL A 37 -28.93 43.69 -10.47
N ARG A 38 -29.20 42.90 -9.42
CA ARG A 38 -30.57 42.75 -8.89
C ARG A 38 -30.65 42.25 -7.45
N GLU A 39 -31.06 43.19 -6.60
CA GLU A 39 -32.05 43.11 -5.51
C GLU A 39 -32.14 41.84 -4.63
N THR A 40 -31.79 42.04 -3.36
CA THR A 40 -32.20 41.20 -2.23
C THR A 40 -33.69 41.34 -1.90
N PRO A 41 -34.34 40.24 -1.50
CA PRO A 41 -35.31 40.30 -0.42
C PRO A 41 -34.93 39.33 0.72
N ARG A 42 -34.99 39.85 1.95
CA ARG A 42 -34.97 39.05 3.17
C ARG A 42 -36.27 38.23 3.24
N ASN A 43 -36.16 36.91 3.34
CA ASN A 43 -37.24 36.05 3.80
C ASN A 43 -36.72 35.07 4.85
N TYR A 44 -37.42 35.09 5.98
CA TYR A 44 -37.23 34.26 7.17
C TYR A 44 -37.42 32.79 6.78
N THR A 45 -36.43 31.93 7.05
CA THR A 45 -36.48 30.48 6.78
C THR A 45 -36.41 29.72 8.10
N ASP A 46 -37.44 28.92 8.34
CA ASP A 46 -37.51 27.96 9.43
C ASP A 46 -36.64 26.74 9.02
N ASN A 47 -35.54 26.52 9.75
CA ASN A 47 -34.53 25.53 9.39
C ASN A 47 -34.93 24.14 9.90
N THR A 48 -35.43 23.29 9.00
CA THR A 48 -35.37 21.83 9.18
C THR A 48 -34.13 21.30 8.47
N THR A 49 -33.18 20.74 9.23
CA THR A 49 -31.95 20.15 8.71
C THR A 49 -32.21 18.70 8.30
N THR A 50 -32.14 18.42 7.00
CA THR A 50 -32.11 17.05 6.48
C THR A 50 -30.66 16.68 6.16
N TYR A 51 -30.14 15.61 6.74
CA TYR A 51 -28.81 15.12 6.46
C TYR A 51 -28.81 14.30 5.16
N ARG A 52 -27.87 14.58 4.26
CA ARG A 52 -27.58 13.77 3.06
C ARG A 52 -26.11 13.37 3.13
N THR A 53 -25.79 12.13 2.80
CA THR A 53 -24.41 11.63 2.83
C THR A 53 -24.03 11.19 1.43
N ASP A 54 -22.97 11.78 0.87
CA ASP A 54 -22.40 11.36 -0.42
C ASP A 54 -21.06 10.66 -0.13
N THR A 55 -20.90 9.40 -0.55
CA THR A 55 -19.67 8.61 -0.36
C THR A 55 -18.79 8.64 -1.60
N THR A 56 -17.48 8.79 -1.42
CA THR A 56 -16.49 8.69 -2.49
C THR A 56 -15.41 7.70 -2.07
N PHE A 57 -15.17 6.67 -2.89
CA PHE A 57 -14.02 5.79 -2.69
C PHE A 57 -12.75 6.54 -3.07
N VAL A 58 -11.79 6.57 -2.16
CA VAL A 58 -10.44 7.05 -2.46
C VAL A 58 -9.51 5.85 -2.46
N SER A 59 -8.92 5.56 -3.62
CA SER A 59 -8.14 4.35 -3.81
C SER A 59 -6.77 4.60 -4.44
N PRO A 60 -5.69 4.05 -3.86
CA PRO A 60 -4.35 4.06 -4.45
C PRO A 60 -4.31 3.21 -5.72
N GLY A 61 -4.45 3.78 -6.91
CA GLY A 61 -4.21 3.03 -8.15
C GLY A 61 -5.32 3.00 -9.19
N PHE A 62 -6.48 3.59 -8.91
CA PHE A 62 -7.52 3.82 -9.90
C PHE A 62 -7.29 5.19 -10.54
N TYR A 63 -7.25 5.26 -11.87
CA TYR A 63 -6.95 6.52 -12.56
C TYR A 63 -8.15 7.47 -12.53
N GLY A 64 -7.84 8.75 -12.26
CA GLY A 64 -8.48 9.92 -12.86
C GLY A 64 -9.60 10.56 -12.06
N ASP A 65 -9.36 11.81 -11.66
CA ASP A 65 -10.23 12.97 -11.36
C ASP A 65 -11.66 13.04 -12.00
N ARG A 66 -12.41 11.95 -12.02
CA ARG A 66 -13.80 11.89 -12.48
C ARG A 66 -14.76 11.22 -11.50
N PHE A 67 -14.37 11.06 -10.24
CA PHE A 67 -15.27 10.59 -9.17
C PHE A 67 -16.26 11.65 -8.66
N GLY A 68 -16.52 12.70 -9.45
CA GLY A 68 -17.41 13.80 -9.08
C GLY A 68 -18.27 14.26 -10.24
N TYR A 69 -19.39 13.58 -10.48
CA TYR A 69 -20.57 14.22 -11.04
C TYR A 69 -21.77 13.82 -10.20
N GLY A 70 -22.23 14.77 -9.38
CA GLY A 70 -23.54 14.67 -8.77
C GLY A 70 -24.59 14.60 -9.87
N SER A 71 -25.35 13.51 -9.92
CA SER A 71 -26.51 13.39 -10.79
C SER A 71 -27.58 14.37 -10.30
N GLY A 72 -27.68 15.53 -10.96
CA GLY A 72 -28.81 16.42 -10.82
C GLY A 72 -30.05 15.78 -11.45
N PHE A 73 -30.90 15.18 -10.62
CA PHE A 73 -32.29 14.92 -11.00
C PHE A 73 -33.16 16.04 -10.43
N HIS A 74 -33.77 16.81 -11.34
CA HIS A 74 -34.85 17.73 -11.03
C HIS A 74 -36.08 16.94 -10.56
N THR A 75 -36.47 17.09 -9.29
CA THR A 75 -37.78 16.67 -8.79
C THR A 75 -38.81 17.75 -9.14
N PRO A 76 -39.94 17.43 -9.82
CA PRO A 76 -41.00 18.40 -10.09
C PRO A 76 -41.98 18.42 -8.90
N PHE A 77 -41.51 18.82 -7.73
CA PHE A 77 -42.39 19.17 -6.61
C PHE A 77 -41.83 20.43 -5.94
N SER A 78 -42.16 21.57 -6.53
CA SER A 78 -41.94 22.87 -5.90
C SER A 78 -43.00 23.09 -4.83
N SER A 79 -42.67 22.80 -3.58
CA SER A 79 -43.34 23.40 -2.43
C SER A 79 -42.30 23.85 -1.41
N GLY A 80 -41.94 25.13 -1.48
CA GLY A 80 -41.80 26.07 -0.35
C GLY A 80 -40.89 25.79 0.85
N PHE A 81 -40.12 24.71 0.92
CA PHE A 81 -39.21 24.46 2.06
C PHE A 81 -37.74 24.58 1.64
N SER A 82 -37.05 25.59 2.18
CA SER A 82 -35.60 25.71 2.07
C SER A 82 -34.93 24.85 3.14
N THR A 83 -34.86 23.54 2.93
CA THR A 83 -34.01 22.67 3.75
C THR A 83 -32.55 22.89 3.37
N THR A 84 -31.74 23.39 4.29
CA THR A 84 -30.28 23.34 4.17
C THR A 84 -29.84 21.89 4.34
N VAL A 85 -29.66 21.20 3.22
CA VAL A 85 -29.10 19.85 3.21
C VAL A 85 -27.61 19.96 3.50
N THR A 86 -27.21 19.61 4.72
CA THR A 86 -25.79 19.48 5.04
C THR A 86 -25.31 18.16 4.47
N VAL A 87 -24.60 18.19 3.34
CA VAL A 87 -23.99 16.99 2.77
C VAL A 87 -22.74 16.66 3.57
N ARG A 88 -22.80 15.63 4.43
CA ARG A 88 -21.57 15.07 5.02
C ARG A 88 -20.96 14.11 4.01
N ARG A 89 -19.87 14.50 3.37
CA ARG A 89 -19.10 13.57 2.53
C ARG A 89 -18.34 12.61 3.44
N GLN A 90 -18.58 11.32 3.28
CA GLN A 90 -17.81 10.29 3.97
C GLN A 90 -16.80 9.68 3.00
N MET A 91 -15.52 9.81 3.34
CA MET A 91 -14.44 9.23 2.54
C MET A 91 -14.17 7.82 3.03
N ILE A 92 -14.16 6.87 2.09
CA ILE A 92 -13.79 5.48 2.36
C ILE A 92 -12.44 5.23 1.71
N PHE A 93 -11.44 4.92 2.52
CA PHE A 93 -10.13 4.54 2.03
C PHE A 93 -10.08 3.03 1.81
N LEU A 94 -9.59 2.63 0.65
CA LEU A 94 -9.33 1.23 0.34
C LEU A 94 -7.88 0.86 0.65
N PRO A 95 -7.59 -0.38 1.07
CA PRO A 95 -6.22 -0.79 1.29
C PRO A 95 -5.46 -0.80 -0.04
N PRO A 96 -4.17 -0.40 -0.06
CA PRO A 96 -3.37 -0.43 -1.27
C PRO A 96 -3.23 -1.86 -1.80
N THR A 97 -3.10 -1.98 -3.12
CA THR A 97 -2.87 -3.26 -3.79
C THR A 97 -1.50 -3.83 -3.39
N PRO A 98 -1.42 -5.05 -2.83
CA PRO A 98 -0.15 -5.70 -2.52
C PRO A 98 0.72 -5.84 -3.77
N PRO A 99 2.01 -5.47 -3.77
CA PRO A 99 2.90 -5.77 -4.90
C PRO A 99 3.08 -7.29 -5.05
N ALA A 100 3.46 -7.76 -6.23
CA ALA A 100 3.86 -9.15 -6.37
C ALA A 100 5.18 -9.41 -5.63
N LEU A 101 5.40 -10.66 -5.22
CA LEU A 101 6.59 -11.05 -4.47
C LEU A 101 7.87 -10.64 -5.22
N GLY A 102 8.71 -9.84 -4.57
CA GLY A 102 9.98 -9.35 -5.12
C GLY A 102 9.88 -8.14 -6.05
N GLU A 103 8.68 -7.60 -6.32
CA GLU A 103 8.56 -6.35 -7.06
C GLU A 103 9.07 -5.15 -6.26
N THR A 104 9.46 -4.10 -6.97
CA THR A 104 9.82 -2.82 -6.34
C THR A 104 8.63 -2.26 -5.60
N VAL A 105 8.78 -2.04 -4.29
CA VAL A 105 7.76 -1.38 -3.48
C VAL A 105 7.59 0.06 -4.00
N PRO A 106 6.38 0.49 -4.34
CA PRO A 106 6.13 1.87 -4.76
C PRO A 106 6.55 2.82 -3.63
N VAL A 107 7.50 3.72 -3.89
CA VAL A 107 7.86 4.76 -2.93
C VAL A 107 6.84 5.89 -3.08
N ALA A 108 6.27 6.36 -1.96
CA ALA A 108 5.47 7.59 -1.95
C ALA A 108 6.34 8.75 -2.46
N SER A 109 6.25 9.08 -3.74
CA SER A 109 6.99 10.21 -4.28
C SER A 109 6.34 11.51 -3.80
N ALA A 110 7.08 12.34 -3.06
CA ALA A 110 6.64 13.66 -2.60
C ALA A 110 6.16 14.62 -3.71
N ARG A 111 6.35 14.27 -4.99
CA ARG A 111 5.84 15.01 -6.16
C ARG A 111 4.39 14.68 -6.56
N GLN A 112 3.72 13.76 -5.86
CA GLN A 112 2.31 13.42 -6.13
C GLN A 112 1.31 14.21 -5.27
N THR A 113 1.78 15.13 -4.42
CA THR A 113 0.93 16.10 -3.71
C THR A 113 0.54 17.28 -4.61
N SER A 114 0.18 17.02 -5.87
CA SER A 114 -0.27 18.07 -6.78
C SER A 114 -1.76 18.35 -6.54
N SER A 115 -2.00 19.49 -5.90
CA SER A 115 -3.10 20.43 -6.14
C SER A 115 -4.51 19.84 -6.34
N THR A 116 -5.29 19.72 -5.26
CA THR A 116 -6.60 20.39 -5.06
C THR A 116 -7.43 19.77 -3.92
N LEU A 117 -7.04 18.62 -3.40
CA LEU A 117 -7.57 18.10 -2.13
C LEU A 117 -6.46 18.20 -1.09
N THR A 118 -6.75 18.87 0.03
CA THR A 118 -5.90 18.97 1.22
C THR A 118 -5.17 17.65 1.42
N ALA A 119 -3.85 17.66 1.59
CA ALA A 119 -3.05 16.45 1.84
C ALA A 119 -3.57 15.77 3.13
N MET A 120 -4.59 14.93 2.99
CA MET A 120 -5.20 14.22 4.11
C MET A 120 -4.25 13.12 4.53
N THR A 121 -3.64 13.31 5.68
CA THR A 121 -2.77 12.33 6.31
C THR A 121 -3.66 11.19 6.83
N LEU A 122 -3.58 9.99 6.22
CA LEU A 122 -4.27 8.82 6.77
C LEU A 122 -3.78 8.56 8.21
N PRO A 123 -4.69 8.25 9.15
CA PRO A 123 -4.32 7.90 10.51
C PRO A 123 -3.34 6.70 10.56
N PRO A 124 -2.25 6.76 11.36
CA PRO A 124 -1.25 5.69 11.44
C PRO A 124 -1.82 4.32 11.80
N VAL A 125 -2.92 4.26 12.56
CA VAL A 125 -3.58 3.01 12.98
C VAL A 125 -4.06 2.18 11.79
N LEU A 126 -4.50 2.82 10.69
CA LEU A 126 -4.94 2.11 9.48
C LEU A 126 -3.81 1.31 8.84
N ARG A 127 -2.56 1.75 8.99
CA ARG A 127 -1.40 1.02 8.48
C ARG A 127 -1.32 -0.38 9.07
N ASN A 128 -1.62 -0.51 10.36
CA ASN A 128 -1.63 -1.79 11.08
C ASN A 128 -2.87 -2.63 10.75
N CYS A 129 -3.76 -2.19 9.85
CA CYS A 129 -4.99 -2.93 9.53
C CYS A 129 -5.12 -3.25 8.04
N ILE A 130 -4.04 -3.11 7.26
CA ILE A 130 -4.06 -3.07 5.79
C ILE A 130 -4.65 -4.33 5.14
N TYR A 131 -4.52 -5.46 5.82
CA TYR A 131 -5.01 -6.75 5.35
C TYR A 131 -6.39 -7.11 5.92
N ASP A 132 -6.86 -6.43 6.96
CA ASP A 132 -8.07 -6.81 7.67
C ASP A 132 -9.36 -6.47 6.89
N THR A 133 -10.39 -7.31 7.07
CA THR A 133 -11.71 -7.17 6.44
C THR A 133 -12.50 -5.96 6.93
N PHE A 134 -12.03 -5.30 7.99
CA PHE A 134 -12.62 -4.07 8.54
C PHE A 134 -11.88 -2.78 8.15
N TYR A 135 -10.81 -2.85 7.34
CA TYR A 135 -10.01 -1.67 6.98
C TYR A 135 -10.86 -0.52 6.44
N ALA A 136 -11.71 -0.79 5.44
CA ALA A 136 -12.50 0.26 4.79
C ALA A 136 -13.57 0.87 5.74
N PRO A 137 -14.39 0.08 6.48
CA PRO A 137 -15.29 0.62 7.50
C PRO A 137 -14.56 1.41 8.60
N LEU A 138 -13.39 0.93 9.05
CA LEU A 138 -12.57 1.63 10.04
C LEU A 138 -12.11 2.98 9.51
N SER A 139 -11.64 3.03 8.25
CA SER A 139 -11.17 4.26 7.63
C SER A 139 -12.26 5.33 7.55
N ALA A 140 -13.50 4.93 7.26
CA ALA A 140 -14.64 5.82 7.13
C ALA A 140 -15.05 6.45 8.46
N LEU A 141 -14.95 5.71 9.57
CA LEU A 141 -15.24 6.20 10.92
C LEU A 141 -14.10 7.01 11.52
N MET A 142 -12.85 6.67 11.20
CA MET A 142 -11.70 7.48 11.60
C MET A 142 -11.71 8.85 10.92
N TYR A 143 -12.14 8.91 9.65
CA TYR A 143 -12.31 10.18 8.94
C TYR A 143 -13.38 11.08 9.58
N SER A 144 -14.46 10.49 10.10
CA SER A 144 -15.51 11.24 10.80
C SER A 144 -15.22 11.48 12.29
N GLU A 145 -14.03 11.10 12.79
CA GLU A 145 -13.62 11.15 14.20
C GLU A 145 -14.58 10.41 15.17
N ASP A 146 -15.30 9.40 14.68
CA ASP A 146 -16.45 8.79 15.38
C ASP A 146 -16.14 7.41 16.00
N LEU A 147 -14.88 7.20 16.41
CA LEU A 147 -14.50 5.97 17.11
C LEU A 147 -14.73 6.11 18.62
N SER A 148 -15.77 5.44 19.13
CA SER A 148 -16.03 5.33 20.56
C SER A 148 -14.85 4.69 21.32
N ARG A 149 -14.74 4.99 22.61
CA ARG A 149 -13.69 4.41 23.48
C ARG A 149 -13.69 2.87 23.45
N LYS A 150 -14.88 2.26 23.52
CA LYS A 150 -15.04 0.80 23.47
C LYS A 150 -14.55 0.20 22.15
N ARG A 151 -14.84 0.85 21.00
CA ARG A 151 -14.34 0.44 19.68
C ARG A 151 -12.81 0.48 19.64
N ARG A 152 -12.20 1.54 20.20
CA ARG A 152 -10.74 1.66 20.29
C ARG A 152 -10.13 0.56 21.15
N GLU A 153 -10.66 0.34 22.36
CA GLU A 153 -10.16 -0.72 23.27
C GLU A 153 -10.24 -2.11 22.63
N THR A 154 -11.33 -2.39 21.88
CA THR A 154 -11.49 -3.65 21.14
C THR A 154 -10.46 -3.78 20.01
N LEU A 155 -10.28 -2.72 19.23
CA LEU A 155 -9.29 -2.68 18.14
C LEU A 155 -7.86 -2.83 18.67
N ASP A 156 -7.51 -2.14 19.74
CA ASP A 156 -6.18 -2.22 20.37
C ASP A 156 -5.91 -3.63 20.92
N GLY A 157 -6.90 -4.24 21.56
CA GLY A 157 -6.83 -5.63 22.03
C GLY A 157 -6.61 -6.62 20.88
N TYR A 158 -7.33 -6.45 19.77
CA TYR A 158 -7.14 -7.25 18.56
C TYR A 158 -5.73 -7.10 17.98
N ILE A 159 -5.26 -5.85 17.78
CA ILE A 159 -3.93 -5.57 17.23
C ILE A 159 -2.83 -6.17 18.12
N ALA A 160 -2.94 -6.02 19.44
CA ALA A 160 -1.97 -6.58 20.38
C ALA A 160 -1.92 -8.11 20.30
N ALA A 161 -3.08 -8.78 20.31
CA ALA A 161 -3.15 -10.24 20.23
C ALA A 161 -2.62 -10.78 18.89
N ARG A 162 -2.91 -10.07 17.78
CA ARG A 162 -2.37 -10.39 16.45
C ARG A 162 -0.85 -10.24 16.41
N LEU A 163 -0.30 -9.17 16.98
CA LEU A 163 1.14 -8.94 17.04
C LEU A 163 1.85 -10.04 17.85
N THR A 164 1.26 -10.49 18.95
CA THR A 164 1.77 -11.62 19.74
C THR A 164 1.79 -12.90 18.89
N ALA A 165 0.71 -13.19 18.17
CA ALA A 165 0.63 -14.38 17.31
C ALA A 165 1.65 -14.34 16.16
N VAL A 166 1.82 -13.19 15.50
CA VAL A 166 2.85 -12.98 14.45
C VAL A 166 4.25 -13.21 15.03
N SER A 167 4.53 -12.66 16.21
CA SER A 167 5.85 -12.79 16.85
C SER A 167 6.17 -14.24 17.20
N ALA A 168 5.19 -14.98 17.72
CA ALA A 168 5.34 -16.41 18.00
C ALA A 168 5.61 -17.22 16.72
N LEU A 169 4.88 -16.93 15.63
CA LEU A 169 5.08 -17.58 14.35
C LEU A 169 6.46 -17.31 13.75
N ARG A 170 6.90 -16.04 13.75
CA ARG A 170 8.25 -15.65 13.30
C ARG A 170 9.34 -16.36 14.11
N ALA A 171 9.19 -16.41 15.44
CA ALA A 171 10.13 -17.10 16.30
C ALA A 171 10.21 -18.60 16.00
N LYS A 172 9.08 -19.27 15.73
CA LYS A 172 9.07 -20.69 15.34
C LYS A 172 9.74 -20.88 13.98
N VAL A 173 9.43 -20.06 12.97
CA VAL A 173 10.07 -20.13 11.65
C VAL A 173 11.59 -19.96 11.76
N GLU A 174 12.04 -18.95 12.51
CA GLU A 174 13.47 -18.69 12.73
C GLU A 174 14.16 -19.85 13.46
N SER A 175 13.51 -20.43 14.49
CA SER A 175 14.06 -21.58 15.22
C SER A 175 14.29 -22.82 14.35
N LEU A 176 13.62 -22.89 13.19
CA LEU A 176 13.71 -23.99 12.22
C LEU A 176 14.53 -23.61 10.98
N ALA A 177 15.21 -22.46 10.96
CA ALA A 177 15.96 -21.97 9.81
C ALA A 177 17.11 -22.93 9.41
N SER A 178 17.70 -23.63 10.38
CA SER A 178 18.77 -24.63 10.15
C SER A 178 18.29 -26.07 10.06
N ALA A 179 17.00 -26.33 10.31
CA ALA A 179 16.42 -27.67 10.19
C ALA A 179 16.37 -28.11 8.72
N ASP A 180 16.46 -29.42 8.49
CA ASP A 180 16.22 -30.00 7.16
C ASP A 180 14.75 -29.75 6.72
N PRO A 181 14.46 -29.78 5.39
CA PRO A 181 13.14 -29.43 4.89
C PRO A 181 12.00 -30.25 5.48
N ASP A 182 12.17 -31.56 5.64
CA ASP A 182 11.12 -32.46 6.13
C ASP A 182 10.83 -32.21 7.62
N THR A 183 11.89 -32.05 8.42
CA THR A 183 11.75 -31.67 9.83
C THR A 183 11.08 -30.31 9.97
N ARG A 184 11.47 -29.33 9.15
CA ARG A 184 10.84 -28.00 9.16
C ARG A 184 9.35 -28.08 8.88
N VAL A 185 8.93 -28.78 7.82
CA VAL A 185 7.52 -28.91 7.46
C VAL A 185 6.74 -29.58 8.60
N ARG A 186 7.22 -30.71 9.11
CA ARG A 186 6.58 -31.42 10.22
C ARG A 186 6.42 -30.54 11.47
N GLU A 187 7.48 -29.85 11.88
CA GLU A 187 7.46 -28.98 13.07
C GLU A 187 6.55 -27.76 12.90
N LEU A 188 6.49 -27.19 11.68
CA LEU A 188 5.56 -26.12 11.36
C LEU A 188 4.12 -26.61 11.36
N THR A 189 3.84 -27.80 10.83
CA THR A 189 2.49 -28.39 10.85
C THR A 189 1.99 -28.65 12.27
N VAL A 190 2.86 -29.15 13.16
CA VAL A 190 2.52 -29.32 14.59
C VAL A 190 2.22 -27.97 15.24
N PHE A 191 3.06 -26.96 15.00
CA PHE A 191 2.83 -25.62 15.53
C PHE A 191 1.56 -24.97 14.96
N ALA A 192 1.29 -25.19 13.68
CA ALA A 192 0.07 -24.76 13.01
C ALA A 192 -1.16 -25.33 13.72
N GLY A 193 -1.21 -26.65 13.94
CA GLY A 193 -2.29 -27.31 14.67
C GLY A 193 -2.52 -26.72 16.07
N ALA A 194 -1.45 -26.35 16.78
CA ALA A 194 -1.54 -25.71 18.09
C ALA A 194 -2.02 -24.25 18.02
N GLN A 195 -1.63 -23.49 16.99
CA GLN A 195 -1.93 -22.07 16.87
C GLN A 195 -3.30 -21.79 16.21
N THR A 196 -3.78 -22.66 15.31
CA THR A 196 -5.00 -22.46 14.51
C THR A 196 -6.22 -22.03 15.33
N PRO A 197 -6.57 -22.66 16.48
CA PRO A 197 -7.74 -22.24 17.25
C PRO A 197 -7.69 -20.77 17.70
N GLN A 198 -6.50 -20.30 18.12
CA GLN A 198 -6.29 -18.90 18.48
C GLN A 198 -6.49 -17.98 17.27
N LEU A 199 -5.98 -18.37 16.10
CA LEU A 199 -6.08 -17.56 14.89
C LEU A 199 -7.51 -17.48 14.34
N VAL A 200 -8.26 -18.59 14.39
CA VAL A 200 -9.70 -18.59 14.07
C VAL A 200 -10.47 -17.65 15.01
N GLY A 201 -10.10 -17.61 16.29
CA GLY A 201 -10.65 -16.64 17.25
C GLY A 201 -10.32 -15.18 16.90
N LEU A 202 -9.11 -14.91 16.40
CA LEU A 202 -8.72 -13.58 15.91
C LEU A 202 -9.51 -13.18 14.65
N GLU A 203 -9.70 -14.09 13.69
CA GLU A 203 -10.50 -13.83 12.48
C GLU A 203 -11.97 -13.55 12.84
N THR A 204 -12.52 -14.31 13.80
CA THR A 204 -13.87 -14.07 14.33
C THR A 204 -13.96 -12.69 15.00
N THR A 205 -12.92 -12.29 15.74
CA THR A 205 -12.84 -10.95 16.36
C THR A 205 -12.78 -9.85 15.30
N ALA A 206 -11.97 -10.04 14.25
CA ALA A 206 -11.88 -9.10 13.14
C ALA A 206 -13.23 -8.93 12.42
N ASP A 207 -13.95 -10.02 12.14
CA ASP A 207 -15.28 -9.95 11.55
C ASP A 207 -16.32 -9.32 12.49
N GLY A 208 -16.19 -9.52 13.81
CA GLY A 208 -17.01 -8.82 14.81
C GLY A 208 -16.73 -7.31 14.87
N ILE A 209 -15.46 -6.90 14.74
CA ILE A 209 -15.07 -5.49 14.60
C ILE A 209 -15.69 -4.92 13.33
N ARG A 210 -15.53 -5.60 12.18
CA ARG A 210 -16.13 -5.20 10.90
C ARG A 210 -17.63 -4.99 11.04
N ASP A 211 -18.34 -5.98 11.59
CA ASP A 211 -19.79 -5.92 11.77
C ASP A 211 -20.20 -4.72 12.64
N ASN A 212 -19.52 -4.51 13.77
CA ASN A 212 -19.80 -3.37 14.64
C ASN A 212 -19.51 -2.00 13.99
N LEU A 213 -18.52 -1.91 13.11
CA LEU A 213 -18.21 -0.68 12.37
C LEU A 213 -19.23 -0.41 11.25
N VAL A 214 -19.71 -1.46 10.58
CA VAL A 214 -20.69 -1.35 9.47
C VAL A 214 -22.10 -1.10 9.99
N ASN A 215 -22.58 -1.95 10.91
CA ASN A 215 -23.97 -1.93 11.38
C ASN A 215 -24.19 -1.03 12.60
N GLY A 216 -23.12 -0.64 13.28
CA GLY A 216 -23.22 0.20 14.47
C GLY A 216 -23.73 -0.55 15.71
N SER A 217 -24.31 0.22 16.62
CA SER A 217 -25.03 -0.27 17.80
C SER A 217 -26.20 0.66 18.04
N TRP A 218 -27.11 0.34 18.96
CA TRP A 218 -28.27 1.18 19.27
C TRP A 218 -27.91 2.64 19.66
N LEU A 219 -26.67 2.89 20.11
CA LEU A 219 -26.13 4.22 20.44
C LEU A 219 -25.05 4.72 19.47
N GLN A 220 -24.71 3.97 18.42
CA GLN A 220 -23.54 4.25 17.59
C GLN A 220 -23.89 4.08 16.12
N SER A 221 -23.60 5.12 15.33
CA SER A 221 -23.72 5.06 13.89
C SER A 221 -22.78 4.00 13.29
N GLY A 222 -23.29 3.34 12.26
CA GLY A 222 -22.54 2.45 11.39
C GLY A 222 -22.16 3.14 10.07
N VAL A 223 -21.42 2.43 9.22
CA VAL A 223 -21.09 2.84 7.86
C VAL A 223 -21.40 1.68 6.93
N ASP A 224 -22.59 1.69 6.34
CA ASP A 224 -22.94 0.74 5.28
C ASP A 224 -22.85 1.42 3.90
N TRP A 225 -21.94 0.93 3.07
CA TRP A 225 -21.77 1.44 1.72
C TRP A 225 -22.96 1.10 0.80
N ASP A 226 -23.59 -0.06 0.98
CA ASP A 226 -24.67 -0.53 0.11
C ASP A 226 -25.98 0.26 0.34
N ASP A 227 -26.25 0.65 1.58
CA ASP A 227 -27.40 1.50 1.94
C ASP A 227 -27.28 2.91 1.35
N LEU A 228 -26.05 3.41 1.19
CA LEU A 228 -25.76 4.74 0.66
C LEU A 228 -25.79 4.79 -0.88
N ARG A 229 -25.80 3.63 -1.54
CA ARG A 229 -25.77 3.56 -3.01
C ARG A 229 -27.18 3.60 -3.60
N GLN A 230 -27.43 4.58 -4.47
CA GLN A 230 -28.72 4.78 -5.16
C GLN A 230 -28.90 3.98 -6.47
N TRP A 231 -27.88 3.25 -6.90
CA TRP A 231 -27.86 2.49 -8.16
C TRP A 231 -27.61 1.01 -7.90
N ARG A 232 -27.95 0.15 -8.86
CA ARG A 232 -27.71 -1.30 -8.81
C ARG A 232 -27.02 -1.79 -10.08
N LEU A 233 -26.37 -2.95 -10.01
CA LEU A 233 -25.77 -3.60 -11.17
C LEU A 233 -26.85 -3.92 -12.20
N GLY A 234 -26.53 -3.67 -13.48
CA GLY A 234 -27.43 -3.90 -14.61
C GLY A 234 -28.47 -2.80 -14.84
N ASP A 235 -28.33 -1.63 -14.23
CA ASP A 235 -29.17 -0.47 -14.55
C ASP A 235 -28.79 0.09 -15.93
N ASP A 236 -29.71 -0.03 -16.90
CA ASP A 236 -29.49 0.19 -18.35
C ASP A 236 -29.06 1.62 -18.75
N THR A 237 -29.04 2.56 -17.80
CA THR A 237 -28.71 3.96 -18.05
C THR A 237 -27.23 4.30 -17.87
N ARG A 238 -26.38 3.32 -17.54
CA ARG A 238 -24.96 3.56 -17.22
C ARG A 238 -23.98 2.93 -18.20
N TRP A 239 -23.06 3.75 -18.67
CA TRP A 239 -21.98 3.39 -19.59
C TRP A 239 -20.72 2.82 -18.88
N GLU A 240 -20.71 2.74 -17.54
CA GLU A 240 -19.56 2.31 -16.71
C GLU A 240 -19.70 0.89 -16.11
N SER A 241 -20.31 -0.07 -16.81
CA SER A 241 -20.69 -1.38 -16.22
C SER A 241 -19.55 -2.13 -15.51
N GLN A 242 -18.32 -2.10 -16.04
CA GLN A 242 -17.15 -2.76 -15.43
C GLN A 242 -16.60 -2.02 -14.21
N LEU A 243 -16.58 -0.68 -14.23
CA LEU A 243 -16.15 0.10 -13.07
C LEU A 243 -17.17 -0.01 -11.93
N ASP A 244 -18.46 -0.03 -12.26
CA ASP A 244 -19.53 -0.23 -11.29
C ASP A 244 -19.48 -1.64 -10.70
N GLU A 245 -19.14 -2.66 -11.50
CA GLU A 245 -18.86 -4.00 -11.00
C GLU A 245 -17.71 -4.01 -9.99
N ILE A 246 -16.56 -3.39 -10.33
CA ILE A 246 -15.42 -3.31 -9.40
C ILE A 246 -15.84 -2.63 -8.09
N LYS A 247 -16.60 -1.54 -8.14
CA LYS A 247 -17.10 -0.84 -6.95
C LYS A 247 -17.93 -1.77 -6.07
N VAL A 248 -18.82 -2.58 -6.66
CA VAL A 248 -19.67 -3.52 -5.91
C VAL A 248 -18.85 -4.68 -5.35
N VAL A 249 -17.93 -5.28 -6.11
CA VAL A 249 -17.07 -6.37 -5.63
C VAL A 249 -16.21 -5.89 -4.46
N VAL A 250 -15.62 -4.69 -4.57
CA VAL A 250 -14.85 -4.07 -3.50
C VAL A 250 -15.74 -3.75 -2.30
N GLY A 251 -16.88 -3.09 -2.51
CA GLY A 251 -17.84 -2.77 -1.45
C GLY A 251 -18.28 -4.02 -0.68
N ALA A 252 -18.67 -5.06 -1.40
CA ALA A 252 -19.09 -6.33 -0.81
C ALA A 252 -17.99 -6.97 0.03
N SER A 253 -16.73 -6.90 -0.39
CA SER A 253 -15.62 -7.48 0.36
C SER A 253 -15.47 -6.91 1.78
N PHE A 254 -15.90 -5.67 2.03
CA PHE A 254 -15.78 -5.00 3.33
C PHE A 254 -17.12 -4.82 4.07
N PHE A 255 -18.18 -4.46 3.35
CA PHE A 255 -19.44 -4.00 3.95
C PHE A 255 -20.50 -5.10 4.01
N GLN A 256 -20.60 -5.92 2.97
CA GLN A 256 -21.69 -6.89 2.84
C GLN A 256 -21.66 -7.96 3.94
N GLU A 257 -22.77 -8.10 4.67
CA GLU A 257 -22.95 -9.17 5.67
C GLU A 257 -23.17 -10.53 4.99
N GLY A 258 -22.86 -11.60 5.72
CA GLY A 258 -23.12 -12.98 5.29
C GLY A 258 -22.01 -13.65 4.49
N LEU A 259 -21.02 -12.88 4.01
CA LEU A 259 -19.79 -13.43 3.44
C LEU A 259 -18.83 -13.92 4.53
N SER A 260 -18.21 -15.07 4.30
CA SER A 260 -17.10 -15.56 5.13
C SER A 260 -15.80 -14.80 4.86
N SER A 261 -14.85 -14.85 5.80
CA SER A 261 -13.53 -14.23 5.62
C SER A 261 -12.81 -14.68 4.33
N PRO A 262 -12.74 -15.99 3.98
CA PRO A 262 -12.18 -16.42 2.69
C PRO A 262 -12.89 -15.82 1.47
N GLN A 263 -14.22 -15.72 1.48
CA GLN A 263 -14.97 -15.10 0.38
C GLN A 263 -14.66 -13.61 0.23
N ARG A 264 -14.55 -12.86 1.34
CA ARG A 264 -14.17 -11.44 1.31
C ARG A 264 -12.79 -11.25 0.67
N LEU A 265 -11.83 -12.08 1.06
CA LEU A 265 -10.47 -12.01 0.49
C LEU A 265 -10.45 -12.44 -0.98
N LEU A 266 -11.27 -13.42 -1.37
CA LEU A 266 -11.43 -13.82 -2.77
C LEU A 266 -12.05 -12.70 -3.62
N LEU A 267 -13.02 -11.96 -3.09
CA LEU A 267 -13.59 -10.76 -3.75
C LEU A 267 -12.55 -9.64 -3.90
N ARG A 268 -11.70 -9.41 -2.88
CA ARG A 268 -10.59 -8.44 -3.01
C ARG A 268 -9.64 -8.83 -4.13
N GLU A 269 -9.35 -10.11 -4.27
CA GLU A 269 -8.52 -10.58 -5.38
C GLU A 269 -9.22 -10.42 -6.73
N MET A 270 -10.50 -10.77 -6.82
CA MET A 270 -11.29 -10.55 -8.04
C MET A 270 -11.30 -9.06 -8.45
N ALA A 271 -11.42 -8.14 -7.49
CA ALA A 271 -11.30 -6.71 -7.76
C ALA A 271 -9.92 -6.32 -8.28
N MET A 272 -8.84 -6.96 -7.82
CA MET A 272 -7.49 -6.74 -8.34
C MET A 272 -7.36 -7.23 -9.79
N GLU A 273 -7.90 -8.40 -10.11
CA GLU A 273 -7.89 -8.95 -11.46
C GLU A 273 -8.67 -8.07 -12.45
N LEU A 274 -9.87 -7.63 -12.07
CA LEU A 274 -10.67 -6.71 -12.88
C LEU A 274 -9.98 -5.34 -13.06
N ALA A 275 -9.29 -4.85 -12.03
CA ALA A 275 -8.52 -3.60 -12.14
C ALA A 275 -7.29 -3.75 -13.04
N ASP A 276 -6.63 -4.91 -13.02
CA ASP A 276 -5.50 -5.21 -13.90
C ASP A 276 -5.95 -5.32 -15.37
N SER A 277 -7.13 -5.92 -15.65
CA SER A 277 -7.67 -6.01 -17.03
C SER A 277 -7.98 -4.64 -17.64
N LEU A 278 -8.47 -3.69 -16.83
CA LEU A 278 -8.71 -2.32 -17.29
C LEU A 278 -7.44 -1.56 -17.71
N ARG A 279 -6.26 -1.98 -17.24
CA ARG A 279 -4.97 -1.35 -17.60
C ARG A 279 -4.42 -1.83 -18.94
N ALA A 280 -4.95 -2.92 -19.49
CA ALA A 280 -4.55 -3.48 -20.78
C ALA A 280 -5.81 -3.72 -21.63
N PRO A 281 -6.35 -2.69 -22.32
CA PRO A 281 -7.64 -2.79 -23.01
C PRO A 281 -7.68 -3.82 -24.16
N ASP A 282 -6.52 -4.26 -24.66
CA ASP A 282 -6.39 -5.34 -25.66
C ASP A 282 -6.20 -6.74 -25.01
N ALA A 283 -6.08 -6.83 -23.69
CA ALA A 283 -6.03 -8.11 -22.98
C ALA A 283 -7.45 -8.67 -22.87
N ASP A 284 -7.62 -9.93 -23.29
CA ASP A 284 -8.87 -10.68 -23.12
C ASP A 284 -9.33 -10.57 -21.65
N ILE A 285 -10.51 -9.96 -21.46
CA ILE A 285 -11.13 -9.63 -20.17
C ILE A 285 -11.70 -10.89 -19.49
N SER A 286 -11.55 -12.06 -20.11
CA SER A 286 -11.87 -13.33 -19.48
C SER A 286 -11.08 -13.48 -18.17
N LEU A 287 -11.82 -13.70 -17.07
CA LEU A 287 -11.29 -14.10 -15.75
C LEU A 287 -10.43 -15.39 -15.78
N GLY A 288 -10.26 -16.01 -16.96
CA GLY A 288 -9.42 -17.17 -17.23
C GLY A 288 -8.09 -16.88 -17.93
N THR A 289 -7.82 -15.65 -18.39
CA THR A 289 -6.57 -15.32 -19.09
C THR A 289 -5.46 -14.97 -18.07
N PRO A 290 -4.39 -15.78 -17.93
CA PRO A 290 -3.38 -15.51 -16.93
C PRO A 290 -2.59 -14.24 -17.29
N GLY A 291 -2.59 -13.25 -16.39
CA GLY A 291 -1.55 -12.21 -16.40
C GLY A 291 -0.17 -12.82 -16.13
N PRO A 292 0.94 -12.02 -16.18
CA PRO A 292 2.29 -12.53 -15.92
C PRO A 292 2.50 -13.06 -14.48
N TYR A 293 1.51 -12.84 -13.60
CA TYR A 293 1.52 -13.24 -12.20
C TYR A 293 0.53 -14.34 -11.91
N PHE A 294 0.94 -15.28 -11.07
CA PHE A 294 0.06 -16.29 -10.51
C PHE A 294 -0.52 -15.79 -9.19
N TYR A 295 -1.84 -15.60 -9.15
CA TYR A 295 -2.61 -15.28 -7.95
C TYR A 295 -2.71 -16.49 -7.02
N PHE A 296 -1.97 -16.46 -5.92
CA PHE A 296 -1.78 -17.62 -5.06
C PHE A 296 -2.31 -17.39 -3.63
N SER A 297 -2.29 -18.43 -2.80
CA SER A 297 -2.75 -18.36 -1.40
C SER A 297 -1.59 -17.89 -0.49
N PRO A 298 -1.81 -16.97 0.47
CA PRO A 298 -3.10 -16.37 0.85
C PRO A 298 -3.65 -15.40 -0.21
N PHE A 299 -4.98 -15.33 -0.36
CA PHE A 299 -5.66 -14.53 -1.37
C PHE A 299 -5.14 -13.08 -1.43
N THR A 300 -5.02 -12.53 -2.65
CA THR A 300 -4.32 -11.28 -3.02
C THR A 300 -2.79 -11.35 -3.14
N ALA A 301 -2.15 -12.44 -2.70
CA ALA A 301 -0.73 -12.66 -2.96
C ALA A 301 -0.48 -13.00 -4.44
N ARG A 302 0.62 -12.47 -4.98
CA ARG A 302 1.01 -12.68 -6.39
C ARG A 302 2.46 -13.13 -6.46
N ILE A 303 2.72 -14.20 -7.20
CA ILE A 303 4.07 -14.74 -7.41
C ILE A 303 4.38 -14.97 -8.88
N ARG A 304 5.66 -15.11 -9.18
CA ARG A 304 6.13 -15.63 -10.47
C ARG A 304 6.40 -17.12 -10.32
N LEU A 305 5.93 -17.92 -11.27
CA LEU A 305 6.21 -19.35 -11.30
C LEU A 305 7.61 -19.59 -11.89
N PRO A 306 8.38 -20.55 -11.36
CA PRO A 306 9.62 -21.02 -11.99
C PRO A 306 9.36 -21.54 -13.41
N ALA A 307 10.36 -21.44 -14.29
CA ALA A 307 10.29 -22.03 -15.63
C ALA A 307 10.54 -23.55 -15.56
N GLY A 308 9.93 -24.31 -16.47
CA GLY A 308 10.16 -25.75 -16.61
C GLY A 308 9.59 -26.58 -15.46
N LEU A 309 8.36 -26.29 -15.03
CA LEU A 309 7.69 -27.06 -14.00
C LEU A 309 7.37 -28.48 -14.50
N PRO A 310 7.39 -29.51 -13.63
CA PRO A 310 6.95 -30.84 -14.00
C PRO A 310 5.47 -30.84 -14.37
N PRO A 311 5.03 -31.65 -15.36
CA PRO A 311 3.63 -31.68 -15.81
C PRO A 311 2.62 -31.95 -14.68
N GLU A 312 3.00 -32.74 -13.68
CA GLU A 312 2.15 -32.99 -12.51
C GLU A 312 1.90 -31.72 -11.68
N LEU A 313 2.92 -30.88 -11.52
CA LEU A 313 2.79 -29.62 -10.78
C LEU A 313 2.02 -28.57 -11.60
N GLU A 314 2.22 -28.53 -12.92
CA GLU A 314 1.42 -27.70 -13.82
C GLU A 314 -0.07 -28.07 -13.72
N ALA A 315 -0.39 -29.37 -13.77
CA ALA A 315 -1.77 -29.85 -13.61
C ALA A 315 -2.39 -29.44 -12.26
N LYS A 316 -1.63 -29.48 -11.16
CA LYS A 316 -2.10 -28.98 -9.85
C LYS A 316 -2.36 -27.48 -9.86
N ILE A 317 -1.48 -26.69 -10.48
CA ILE A 317 -1.65 -25.24 -10.64
C ILE A 317 -2.90 -24.92 -11.45
N ASP A 318 -3.14 -25.64 -12.55
CA ASP A 318 -4.33 -25.45 -13.39
C ASP A 318 -5.61 -25.86 -12.65
N ALA A 319 -5.60 -26.98 -11.92
CA ALA A 319 -6.72 -27.39 -11.07
C ALA A 319 -7.04 -26.35 -9.99
N TYR A 320 -6.01 -25.79 -9.35
CA TYR A 320 -6.16 -24.71 -8.37
C TYR A 320 -6.78 -23.45 -9.01
N ARG A 321 -6.30 -23.03 -10.19
CA ARG A 321 -6.86 -21.88 -10.93
C ARG A 321 -8.31 -22.10 -11.32
N ALA A 322 -8.63 -23.28 -11.85
CA ALA A 322 -10.00 -23.64 -12.27
C ALA A 322 -10.98 -23.60 -11.10
N LYS A 323 -10.65 -24.24 -9.96
CA LYS A 323 -11.49 -24.21 -8.75
C LYS A 323 -11.69 -22.79 -8.22
N LYS A 324 -10.62 -22.01 -8.18
CA LYS A 324 -10.67 -20.63 -7.72
C LYS A 324 -11.52 -19.73 -8.63
N SER A 325 -11.41 -19.92 -9.94
CA SER A 325 -12.23 -19.23 -10.93
C SER A 325 -13.73 -19.58 -10.78
N ALA A 326 -14.05 -20.87 -10.54
CA ALA A 326 -15.42 -21.31 -10.27
C ALA A 326 -16.00 -20.62 -9.02
N LEU A 327 -15.26 -20.57 -7.91
CA LEU A 327 -15.71 -19.88 -6.70
C LEU A 327 -15.92 -18.38 -6.91
N LYS A 328 -15.04 -17.71 -7.67
CA LYS A 328 -15.21 -16.30 -8.04
C LYS A 328 -16.46 -16.09 -8.89
N HIS A 329 -16.72 -16.98 -9.84
CA HIS A 329 -17.91 -16.91 -10.69
C HIS A 329 -19.19 -17.07 -9.88
N GLU A 330 -19.27 -18.07 -9.00
CA GLU A 330 -20.41 -18.27 -8.10
C GLU A 330 -20.65 -17.07 -7.17
N LEU A 331 -19.58 -16.50 -6.61
CA LEU A 331 -19.65 -15.29 -5.78
C LEU A 331 -20.15 -14.08 -6.58
N ARG A 332 -19.61 -13.88 -7.77
CA ARG A 332 -20.04 -12.81 -8.69
C ARG A 332 -21.52 -12.96 -8.99
N ASP A 333 -21.96 -14.13 -9.43
CA ASP A 333 -23.35 -14.39 -9.79
C ASP A 333 -24.31 -14.17 -8.61
N ALA A 334 -23.90 -14.59 -7.40
CA ALA A 334 -24.67 -14.35 -6.20
C ALA A 334 -24.77 -12.85 -5.86
N LEU A 335 -23.68 -12.09 -6.00
CA LEU A 335 -23.71 -10.63 -5.81
C LEU A 335 -24.64 -9.98 -6.84
N TYR A 336 -24.51 -10.30 -8.13
CA TYR A 336 -25.40 -9.77 -9.18
C TYR A 336 -26.87 -10.09 -8.92
N LYS A 337 -27.18 -11.33 -8.55
CA LYS A 337 -28.56 -11.78 -8.26
C LYS A 337 -29.15 -11.07 -7.05
N THR A 338 -28.33 -10.81 -6.03
CA THR A 338 -28.79 -10.27 -4.74
C THR A 338 -28.62 -8.77 -4.60
N ASP A 339 -27.96 -8.10 -5.56
CA ASP A 339 -27.78 -6.64 -5.57
C ASP A 339 -29.14 -5.93 -5.55
N ARG A 340 -30.07 -6.43 -6.38
CA ARG A 340 -31.44 -5.93 -6.52
C ARG A 340 -32.42 -6.46 -5.48
N ALA A 341 -31.98 -7.24 -4.51
CA ALA A 341 -32.86 -7.73 -3.46
C ALA A 341 -33.44 -6.55 -2.66
N PHE A 342 -34.78 -6.52 -2.53
CA PHE A 342 -35.49 -5.44 -1.83
C PHE A 342 -35.21 -5.45 -0.32
N TRP A 343 -34.99 -6.64 0.27
CA TRP A 343 -34.73 -6.80 1.70
C TRP A 343 -33.26 -7.19 1.94
N ALA A 344 -32.57 -6.45 2.81
CA ALA A 344 -31.18 -6.73 3.19
C ALA A 344 -31.00 -8.13 3.79
N SER A 345 -31.97 -8.60 4.59
CA SER A 345 -31.96 -9.95 5.18
C SER A 345 -31.96 -11.06 4.13
N THR A 346 -32.65 -10.87 3.00
CA THR A 346 -32.64 -11.83 1.89
C THR A 346 -31.25 -11.96 1.28
N ARG A 347 -30.56 -10.83 1.08
CA ARG A 347 -29.17 -10.80 0.59
C ARG A 347 -28.23 -11.49 1.58
N THR A 348 -28.28 -11.11 2.85
CA THR A 348 -27.46 -11.72 3.91
C THR A 348 -27.66 -13.22 4.00
N ASN A 349 -28.90 -13.71 3.98
CA ASN A 349 -29.19 -15.14 4.07
C ASN A 349 -28.69 -15.91 2.84
N ALA A 350 -28.85 -15.35 1.63
CA ALA A 350 -28.35 -15.96 0.41
C ALA A 350 -26.81 -16.10 0.43
N LEU A 351 -26.10 -15.07 0.90
CA LEU A 351 -24.64 -15.09 1.00
C LEU A 351 -24.15 -16.02 2.11
N LYS A 352 -24.85 -16.10 3.25
CA LYS A 352 -24.55 -17.10 4.31
C LYS A 352 -24.73 -18.54 3.81
N ALA A 353 -25.78 -18.79 3.04
CA ALA A 353 -26.01 -20.10 2.41
C ALA A 353 -24.89 -20.43 1.41
N LEU A 354 -24.49 -19.47 0.57
CA LEU A 354 -23.36 -19.64 -0.34
C LEU A 354 -22.04 -19.89 0.41
N ALA A 355 -21.77 -19.15 1.48
CA ALA A 355 -20.58 -19.35 2.32
C ALA A 355 -20.51 -20.77 2.87
N THR A 356 -21.64 -21.30 3.33
CA THR A 356 -21.75 -22.68 3.83
C THR A 356 -21.49 -23.69 2.70
N SER A 357 -22.07 -23.44 1.52
CA SER A 357 -21.90 -24.28 0.32
C SER A 357 -20.45 -24.31 -0.18
N GLN A 358 -19.76 -23.17 -0.16
CA GLN A 358 -18.40 -23.04 -0.70
C GLN A 358 -17.31 -23.46 0.29
N ALA A 359 -17.61 -23.59 1.59
CA ALA A 359 -16.65 -23.98 2.62
C ALA A 359 -15.79 -25.22 2.27
N PRO A 360 -16.35 -26.36 1.81
CA PRO A 360 -15.53 -27.52 1.42
C PRO A 360 -14.62 -27.25 0.22
N GLU A 361 -15.06 -26.44 -0.75
CA GLU A 361 -14.25 -26.07 -1.91
C GLU A 361 -13.09 -25.14 -1.54
N PHE A 362 -13.30 -24.22 -0.60
CA PHE A 362 -12.20 -23.42 -0.02
C PHE A 362 -11.16 -24.31 0.66
N ALA A 363 -11.60 -25.30 1.45
CA ALA A 363 -10.68 -26.26 2.07
C ALA A 363 -9.90 -27.07 1.02
N ALA A 364 -10.53 -27.48 -0.08
CA ALA A 364 -9.86 -28.17 -1.19
C ALA A 364 -8.83 -27.28 -1.90
N ILE A 365 -9.13 -25.99 -2.07
CA ILE A 365 -8.18 -25.01 -2.62
C ILE A 365 -6.98 -24.82 -1.69
N ASP A 366 -7.20 -24.75 -0.38
CA ASP A 366 -6.12 -24.63 0.60
C ASP A 366 -5.22 -25.88 0.60
N GLN A 367 -5.80 -27.07 0.47
CA GLN A 367 -5.04 -28.31 0.28
C GLN A 367 -4.22 -28.29 -1.01
N LEU A 368 -4.83 -27.95 -2.15
CA LEU A 368 -4.11 -27.83 -3.43
C LEU A 368 -2.99 -26.79 -3.36
N ALA A 369 -3.22 -25.67 -2.69
CA ALA A 369 -2.18 -24.67 -2.47
C ALA A 369 -1.01 -25.26 -1.68
N GLU A 370 -1.26 -26.10 -0.69
CA GLU A 370 -0.20 -26.76 0.07
C GLU A 370 0.59 -27.76 -0.79
N GLU A 371 -0.09 -28.58 -1.58
CA GLU A 371 0.56 -29.50 -2.52
C GLU A 371 1.42 -28.75 -3.56
N ILE A 372 0.94 -27.61 -4.05
CA ILE A 372 1.70 -26.73 -4.95
C ILE A 372 2.93 -26.17 -4.24
N ARG A 373 2.84 -25.73 -2.97
CA ARG A 373 4.01 -25.23 -2.21
C ARG A 373 5.06 -26.30 -2.01
N ILE A 374 4.64 -27.52 -1.66
CA ILE A 374 5.54 -28.67 -1.53
C ILE A 374 6.22 -28.94 -2.87
N GLY A 375 5.47 -28.93 -3.98
CA GLY A 375 6.01 -29.11 -5.32
C GLY A 375 6.94 -27.98 -5.79
N LEU A 376 6.72 -26.75 -5.33
CA LEU A 376 7.56 -25.59 -5.65
C LEU A 376 8.82 -25.49 -4.77
N ALA A 377 8.84 -26.10 -3.59
CA ALA A 377 9.96 -26.00 -2.64
C ALA A 377 11.35 -26.38 -3.22
N PRO A 378 11.48 -27.36 -4.13
CA PRO A 378 12.76 -27.69 -4.76
C PRO A 378 13.25 -26.64 -5.78
N PHE A 379 12.38 -25.75 -6.24
CA PHE A 379 12.69 -24.79 -7.30
C PHE A 379 13.23 -23.48 -6.70
N PRO A 380 14.24 -22.85 -7.33
CA PRO A 380 14.67 -21.52 -6.92
C PRO A 380 13.54 -20.52 -7.17
N ASN A 381 13.31 -19.63 -6.21
CA ASN A 381 12.32 -18.57 -6.36
C ASN A 381 12.77 -17.59 -7.45
N PRO A 382 12.04 -17.43 -8.57
CA PRO A 382 12.47 -16.59 -9.69
C PRO A 382 12.53 -15.10 -9.34
N ALA A 383 11.86 -14.67 -8.27
CA ALA A 383 11.90 -13.30 -7.80
C ALA A 383 13.09 -13.02 -6.87
N ARG A 384 13.74 -14.06 -6.33
CA ARG A 384 14.87 -13.91 -5.41
C ARG A 384 16.10 -13.40 -6.19
N PRO A 385 16.71 -12.28 -5.79
CA PRO A 385 17.93 -11.81 -6.43
C PRO A 385 19.06 -12.82 -6.23
N ALA A 386 19.93 -12.94 -7.23
CA ALA A 386 21.11 -13.79 -7.13
C ALA A 386 21.95 -13.40 -5.92
N ALA A 387 22.40 -14.41 -5.16
CA ALA A 387 23.31 -14.17 -4.04
C ALA A 387 24.57 -13.49 -4.56
N LEU A 388 24.89 -12.34 -3.98
CA LEU A 388 26.15 -11.67 -4.25
C LEU A 388 27.29 -12.57 -3.74
N PRO A 389 28.32 -12.88 -4.55
CA PRO A 389 29.48 -13.68 -4.13
C PRO A 389 30.44 -12.83 -3.27
N LEU A 390 29.90 -12.15 -2.25
CA LEU A 390 30.66 -11.33 -1.34
C LEU A 390 30.88 -12.10 -0.03
N PRO A 391 32.09 -12.03 0.55
CA PRO A 391 32.34 -12.58 1.88
C PRO A 391 31.36 -12.01 2.91
N THR A 392 30.85 -12.86 3.81
CA THR A 392 29.92 -12.46 4.88
C THR A 392 30.38 -11.24 5.69
N PRO A 393 31.68 -11.07 6.03
CA PRO A 393 32.15 -9.86 6.71
C PRO A 393 31.91 -8.57 5.91
N LEU A 394 32.11 -8.63 4.58
CA LEU A 394 31.89 -7.50 3.69
C LEU A 394 30.41 -7.16 3.57
N MET A 395 29.54 -8.18 3.42
CA MET A 395 28.09 -7.99 3.44
C MET A 395 27.63 -7.29 4.73
N LYS A 396 28.15 -7.70 5.90
CA LYS A 396 27.82 -7.08 7.19
C LYS A 396 28.22 -5.60 7.22
N ARG A 397 29.42 -5.27 6.73
CA ARG A 397 29.89 -3.88 6.63
C ARG A 397 29.05 -3.04 5.67
N ILE A 398 28.69 -3.58 4.51
CA ILE A 398 27.80 -2.90 3.56
C ILE A 398 26.44 -2.63 4.20
N SER A 399 25.84 -3.61 4.88
CA SER A 399 24.55 -3.42 5.55
C SER A 399 24.62 -2.35 6.65
N ALA A 400 25.70 -2.32 7.43
CA ALA A 400 25.93 -1.29 8.44
C ALA A 400 26.10 0.11 7.80
N TYR A 401 26.86 0.21 6.70
CA TYR A 401 27.01 1.46 5.95
C TYR A 401 25.67 1.99 5.45
N MET A 402 24.83 1.12 4.88
CA MET A 402 23.51 1.50 4.37
C MET A 402 22.56 1.93 5.49
N ALA A 403 22.56 1.23 6.63
CA ALA A 403 21.79 1.63 7.81
C ALA A 403 22.22 3.00 8.35
N GLN A 404 23.53 3.24 8.45
CA GLN A 404 24.08 4.54 8.87
C GLN A 404 23.72 5.65 7.89
N LYS A 405 23.82 5.39 6.58
CA LYS A 405 23.43 6.33 5.53
C LYS A 405 21.94 6.67 5.60
N SER A 406 21.07 5.67 5.76
CA SER A 406 19.63 5.86 5.89
C SER A 406 19.29 6.68 7.14
N ALA A 407 19.88 6.36 8.29
CA ALA A 407 19.69 7.12 9.52
C ALA A 407 20.16 8.58 9.38
N TRP A 408 21.31 8.81 8.74
CA TRP A 408 21.82 10.15 8.43
C TRP A 408 20.87 10.94 7.53
N GLN A 409 20.36 10.33 6.45
CA GLN A 409 19.38 10.95 5.55
C GLN A 409 18.08 11.29 6.27
N LYS A 410 17.57 10.38 7.11
CA LYS A 410 16.36 10.59 7.90
C LYS A 410 16.52 11.78 8.85
N GLY A 411 17.64 11.85 9.58
CA GLY A 411 17.93 12.98 10.47
C GLY A 411 18.00 14.33 9.73
N MET A 412 18.57 14.36 8.52
CA MET A 412 18.59 15.56 7.67
C MET A 412 17.18 16.01 7.26
N VAL A 413 16.32 15.07 6.84
CA VAL A 413 14.93 15.36 6.45
C VAL A 413 14.08 15.79 7.64
N GLU A 414 14.21 15.13 8.79
CA GLU A 414 13.52 15.48 10.02
C GLU A 414 13.86 16.90 10.46
N LYS A 415 15.15 17.28 10.46
CA LYS A 415 15.56 18.65 10.81
C LYS A 415 15.05 19.68 9.81
N LEU A 416 15.08 19.38 8.51
CA LEU A 416 14.52 20.25 7.47
C LEU A 416 13.01 20.51 7.71
N ASN A 417 12.24 19.44 7.97
CA ASN A 417 10.80 19.55 8.18
C ASN A 417 10.45 20.29 9.48
N ALA A 418 11.22 20.06 10.55
CA ALA A 418 11.09 20.82 11.79
C ALA A 418 11.29 22.32 11.55
N LEU A 419 12.35 22.69 10.83
CA LEU A 419 12.63 24.09 10.49
C LEU A 419 11.57 24.71 9.57
N ARG A 420 11.02 23.96 8.60
CA ARG A 420 9.91 24.44 7.75
C ARG A 420 8.63 24.70 8.55
N THR A 421 8.39 23.90 9.59
CA THR A 421 7.25 24.08 10.48
C THR A 421 7.45 25.29 11.38
N GLU A 422 8.70 25.49 11.86
CA GLU A 422 9.05 26.59 12.75
C GLU A 422 9.15 27.95 12.05
N PHE A 423 9.56 27.96 10.78
CA PHE A 423 9.74 29.16 9.96
C PHE A 423 8.95 29.04 8.63
N PRO A 424 7.61 29.06 8.66
CA PRO A 424 6.77 28.81 7.48
C PRO A 424 6.92 29.88 6.39
N ASP A 425 7.25 31.11 6.77
CA ASP A 425 7.41 32.25 5.85
C ASP A 425 8.82 32.37 5.26
N ASP A 426 9.81 31.65 5.82
CA ASP A 426 11.20 31.63 5.35
C ASP A 426 11.44 30.41 4.44
N ARG A 427 12.37 30.55 3.50
CA ARG A 427 12.73 29.46 2.60
C ARG A 427 13.78 28.58 3.27
N VAL A 428 13.39 27.38 3.69
CA VAL A 428 14.30 26.37 4.25
C VAL A 428 14.59 25.28 3.22
N GLU A 429 15.87 25.13 2.87
CA GLU A 429 16.30 24.20 1.84
C GLU A 429 17.65 23.53 2.11
N PHE A 430 17.89 22.45 1.38
CA PHE A 430 19.21 21.84 1.33
C PHE A 430 20.14 22.69 0.47
N SER A 431 21.32 22.98 1.00
CA SER A 431 22.41 23.66 0.32
C SER A 431 23.67 22.79 0.32
N ARG A 432 24.71 23.24 -0.39
CA ARG A 432 26.05 22.68 -0.28
C ARG A 432 26.98 23.73 0.30
N LEU A 433 27.48 23.46 1.50
CA LEU A 433 28.54 24.24 2.11
C LEU A 433 29.81 23.38 2.11
N ASP A 434 30.92 23.92 1.59
CA ASP A 434 32.23 23.26 1.45
C ASP A 434 32.16 21.81 0.92
N GLY A 435 31.33 21.57 -0.08
CA GLY A 435 31.20 20.26 -0.72
C GLY A 435 30.40 19.20 0.04
N ALA A 436 29.84 19.52 1.22
CA ALA A 436 28.97 18.63 1.99
C ALA A 436 27.50 19.11 1.96
N PRO A 437 26.52 18.20 2.04
CA PRO A 437 25.12 18.57 2.20
C PRO A 437 24.89 19.31 3.52
N SER A 438 24.20 20.45 3.46
CA SER A 438 23.83 21.29 4.61
C SER A 438 22.38 21.76 4.49
N ILE A 439 21.80 22.26 5.57
CA ILE A 439 20.50 22.96 5.53
C ILE A 439 20.77 24.46 5.71
N GLN A 440 20.01 25.29 5.01
CA GLN A 440 20.06 26.74 5.14
C GLN A 440 18.65 27.32 5.28
N ILE A 441 18.53 28.34 6.14
CA ILE A 441 17.34 29.19 6.26
C ILE A 441 17.62 30.46 5.47
N VAL A 442 16.81 30.74 4.46
CA VAL A 442 16.88 31.97 3.67
C VAL A 442 15.71 32.86 4.07
N ALA A 443 16.06 33.97 4.73
CA ALA A 443 15.10 34.94 5.23
C ALA A 443 14.26 35.55 4.10
N ASN A 444 12.95 35.56 4.27
CA ASN A 444 12.06 36.32 3.40
C ASN A 444 12.13 37.81 3.76
N ARG A 445 12.34 38.68 2.78
CA ARG A 445 12.48 40.14 3.00
C ARG A 445 11.20 40.79 3.55
N ARG A 446 10.06 40.12 3.46
CA ARG A 446 8.76 40.59 3.99
C ARG A 446 8.52 40.24 5.47
N ASN A 447 9.45 39.52 6.11
CA ASN A 447 9.22 39.01 7.46
C ASN A 447 9.37 40.08 8.55
N LYS A 448 8.55 39.98 9.60
CA LYS A 448 8.50 40.92 10.73
C LYS A 448 9.80 40.90 11.54
N ALA A 449 10.33 42.08 11.90
CA ALA A 449 11.54 42.24 12.73
C ALA A 449 11.51 41.43 14.05
N ALA A 450 10.31 41.10 14.56
CA ALA A 450 10.11 40.31 15.77
C ALA A 450 10.62 38.85 15.69
N LEU A 451 10.75 38.27 14.49
CA LEU A 451 11.24 36.89 14.31
C LEU A 451 12.76 36.79 14.12
N ALA A 452 13.45 37.92 13.95
CA ALA A 452 14.90 37.97 13.77
C ALA A 452 15.69 37.25 14.88
N PRO A 453 15.48 37.50 16.19
CA PRO A 453 16.28 36.85 17.23
C PRO A 453 16.08 35.33 17.29
N LYS A 454 14.86 34.87 17.01
CA LYS A 454 14.53 33.43 16.98
C LYS A 454 15.22 32.74 15.79
N ARG A 455 15.21 33.40 14.63
CA ARG A 455 15.89 32.91 13.43
C ARG A 455 17.41 32.89 13.62
N ASP A 456 17.98 33.93 14.21
CA ASP A 456 19.43 34.00 14.43
C ASP A 456 19.89 32.88 15.38
N ALA A 457 19.11 32.58 16.43
CA ALA A 457 19.35 31.41 17.28
C ALA A 457 19.27 30.08 16.51
N ALA A 458 18.26 29.92 15.65
CA ALA A 458 18.12 28.71 14.82
C ALA A 458 19.25 28.56 13.80
N ILE A 459 19.78 29.67 13.24
CA ILE A 459 20.95 29.64 12.34
C ILE A 459 22.20 29.16 13.08
N VAL A 460 22.40 29.60 14.33
CA VAL A 460 23.52 29.13 15.17
C VAL A 460 23.39 27.63 15.46
N GLU A 461 22.21 27.16 15.87
CA GLU A 461 21.96 25.73 16.10
C GLU A 461 22.16 24.92 14.82
N LEU A 462 21.70 25.45 13.68
CA LEU A 462 21.84 24.83 12.37
C LEU A 462 23.30 24.72 11.94
N ALA A 463 24.14 25.69 12.30
CA ALA A 463 25.58 25.60 12.04
C ALA A 463 26.21 24.42 12.80
N THR A 464 25.86 24.22 14.07
CA THR A 464 26.32 23.06 14.87
C THR A 464 25.80 21.75 14.28
N PHE A 465 24.51 21.70 13.92
CA PHE A 465 23.92 20.54 13.26
C PHE A 465 24.64 20.21 11.94
N ASN A 466 24.79 21.19 11.05
CA ASN A 466 25.47 21.03 9.77
C ASN A 466 26.93 20.56 9.92
N ALA A 467 27.65 21.06 10.93
CA ALA A 467 29.00 20.59 11.25
C ALA A 467 29.01 19.10 11.65
N GLY A 468 28.06 18.66 12.48
CA GLY A 468 27.89 17.25 12.83
C GLY A 468 27.54 16.39 11.61
N GLN A 469 26.62 16.86 10.76
CA GLN A 469 26.21 16.15 9.55
C GLN A 469 27.33 16.05 8.52
N ARG A 470 28.20 17.06 8.42
CA ARG A 470 29.41 17.02 7.58
C ARG A 470 30.37 15.92 8.04
N THR A 471 30.58 15.80 9.35
CA THR A 471 31.41 14.71 9.91
C THR A 471 30.81 13.35 9.56
N GLY A 472 29.50 13.17 9.77
CA GLY A 472 28.79 11.94 9.39
C GLY A 472 28.90 11.62 7.89
N TYR A 473 28.71 12.64 7.04
CA TYR A 473 28.84 12.50 5.58
C TYR A 473 30.26 12.10 5.16
N ASN A 474 31.30 12.71 5.75
CA ASN A 474 32.69 12.37 5.44
C ASN A 474 33.06 10.95 5.88
N THR A 475 32.55 10.49 7.03
CA THR A 475 32.70 9.10 7.47
C THR A 475 32.05 8.14 6.48
N LEU A 476 30.80 8.43 6.06
CA LEU A 476 30.12 7.64 5.03
C LEU A 476 30.87 7.66 3.69
N ALA A 477 31.45 8.79 3.29
CA ALA A 477 32.23 8.89 2.06
C ALA A 477 33.48 8.00 2.09
N ARG A 478 34.23 8.01 3.20
CA ARG A 478 35.40 7.15 3.40
C ARG A 478 35.04 5.67 3.42
N GLU A 479 34.01 5.28 4.17
CA GLU A 479 33.56 3.88 4.22
C GLU A 479 33.12 3.40 2.83
N LYS A 480 32.40 4.25 2.08
CA LYS A 480 32.01 3.94 0.69
C LYS A 480 33.23 3.68 -0.19
N GLU A 481 34.28 4.49 -0.10
CA GLU A 481 35.51 4.33 -0.88
C GLU A 481 36.25 3.03 -0.53
N GLN A 482 36.32 2.68 0.77
CA GLN A 482 36.89 1.42 1.22
C GLN A 482 36.09 0.21 0.73
N LEU A 483 34.77 0.23 0.92
CA LEU A 483 33.86 -0.82 0.42
C LEU A 483 33.98 -0.98 -1.10
N THR A 484 34.07 0.13 -1.82
CA THR A 484 34.26 0.15 -3.29
C THR A 484 35.55 -0.55 -3.67
N THR A 485 36.67 -0.23 -3.02
CA THR A 485 37.98 -0.84 -3.30
C THR A 485 37.98 -2.34 -3.03
N GLU A 486 37.33 -2.77 -1.94
CA GLU A 486 37.24 -4.18 -1.53
C GLU A 486 36.30 -4.99 -2.43
N ILE A 487 35.17 -4.44 -2.85
CA ILE A 487 34.28 -5.06 -3.83
C ILE A 487 34.99 -5.23 -5.18
N LEU A 488 35.75 -4.22 -5.61
CA LEU A 488 36.50 -4.27 -6.86
C LEU A 488 37.59 -5.34 -6.84
N SER A 489 38.29 -5.53 -5.71
CA SER A 489 39.31 -6.58 -5.58
C SER A 489 38.68 -7.98 -5.63
N ILE A 490 37.50 -8.17 -5.05
CA ILE A 490 36.78 -9.45 -5.11
C ILE A 490 36.25 -9.71 -6.53
N ALA A 491 35.69 -8.69 -7.18
CA ALA A 491 35.17 -8.80 -8.54
C ALA A 491 36.28 -9.11 -9.56
N SER A 492 37.46 -8.49 -9.44
CA SER A 492 38.60 -8.76 -10.31
C SER A 492 39.15 -10.18 -10.11
N ASN A 493 39.16 -10.68 -8.88
CA ASN A 493 39.59 -12.04 -8.55
C ASN A 493 38.59 -13.11 -9.05
N LEU A 494 37.28 -12.83 -9.00
CA LEU A 494 36.23 -13.74 -9.47
C LEU A 494 36.12 -13.82 -11.00
N ALA A 495 36.40 -12.73 -11.71
CA ALA A 495 36.19 -12.67 -13.15
C ALA A 495 37.29 -13.35 -13.98
N GLY A 496 38.46 -13.66 -13.40
CA GLY A 496 39.61 -14.27 -14.09
C GLY A 496 40.10 -13.50 -15.35
N ARG A 497 39.52 -12.33 -15.61
CA ARG A 497 39.72 -11.47 -16.77
C ARG A 497 39.42 -10.02 -16.36
N PRO A 498 40.16 -9.03 -16.89
CA PRO A 498 39.79 -7.63 -16.70
C PRO A 498 38.41 -7.41 -17.30
N SER A 499 37.43 -7.12 -16.45
CA SER A 499 36.09 -6.76 -16.88
C SER A 499 36.17 -5.58 -17.85
N ALA A 500 35.61 -5.74 -19.06
CA ALA A 500 35.47 -4.67 -20.04
C ALA A 500 34.50 -3.54 -19.60
N ARG A 501 33.81 -3.71 -18.47
CA ARG A 501 32.92 -2.69 -17.89
C ARG A 501 33.73 -1.66 -17.11
N SER A 502 33.36 -0.40 -17.24
CA SER A 502 33.96 0.66 -16.43
C SER A 502 33.65 0.43 -14.94
N ILE A 503 34.51 0.97 -14.07
CA ILE A 503 34.36 0.89 -12.61
C ILE A 503 32.96 1.38 -12.18
N ASP A 504 32.48 2.47 -12.78
CA ASP A 504 31.14 3.02 -12.50
C ASP A 504 30.02 2.06 -12.87
N GLN A 505 30.15 1.31 -13.98
CA GLN A 505 29.17 0.31 -14.39
C GLN A 505 29.16 -0.88 -13.44
N GLN A 506 30.32 -1.32 -12.94
CA GLN A 506 30.38 -2.38 -11.94
C GLN A 506 29.75 -1.93 -10.62
N LEU A 507 30.06 -0.72 -10.16
CA LEU A 507 29.47 -0.17 -8.94
C LEU A 507 27.96 0.02 -9.07
N ALA A 508 27.46 0.43 -10.24
CA ALA A 508 26.03 0.50 -10.50
C ALA A 508 25.36 -0.88 -10.46
N VAL A 509 25.99 -1.93 -10.99
CA VAL A 509 25.49 -3.31 -10.91
C VAL A 509 25.47 -3.81 -9.47
N PHE A 510 26.52 -3.51 -8.68
CA PHE A 510 26.57 -3.87 -7.26
C PHE A 510 25.54 -3.11 -6.42
N ASP A 511 25.42 -1.79 -6.60
CA ASP A 511 24.41 -0.97 -5.91
C ASP A 511 23.00 -1.46 -6.25
N HIS A 512 22.76 -1.79 -7.53
CA HIS A 512 21.49 -2.38 -7.97
C HIS A 512 21.23 -3.74 -7.31
N ALA A 513 22.20 -4.66 -7.31
CA ALA A 513 22.06 -5.97 -6.69
C ALA A 513 21.87 -5.89 -5.17
N LEU A 514 22.57 -4.97 -4.50
CA LEU A 514 22.41 -4.71 -3.08
C LEU A 514 21.01 -4.19 -2.77
N ARG A 515 20.52 -3.20 -3.53
CA ARG A 515 19.15 -2.69 -3.39
C ARG A 515 18.10 -3.76 -3.64
N GLN A 516 18.32 -4.63 -4.63
CA GLN A 516 17.45 -5.78 -4.86
C GLN A 516 17.46 -6.73 -3.65
N GLN A 517 18.62 -7.00 -3.06
CA GLN A 517 18.73 -7.83 -1.86
C GLN A 517 18.07 -7.17 -0.64
N GLU A 518 18.27 -5.87 -0.42
CA GLU A 518 17.60 -5.12 0.66
C GLU A 518 16.07 -5.11 0.49
N ASN A 519 15.60 -4.87 -0.74
CA ASN A 519 14.18 -4.96 -1.06
C ASN A 519 13.66 -6.38 -0.80
N TRP A 520 14.41 -7.41 -1.20
CA TRP A 520 14.08 -8.81 -0.96
C TRP A 520 13.94 -9.14 0.52
N LEU A 521 14.82 -8.62 1.38
CA LEU A 521 14.73 -8.81 2.83
C LEU A 521 13.43 -8.26 3.43
N ARG A 522 12.81 -7.25 2.80
CA ARG A 522 11.47 -6.76 3.21
C ARG A 522 10.37 -7.77 2.91
N TYR A 523 10.55 -8.60 1.88
CA TYR A 523 9.62 -9.66 1.48
C TYR A 523 9.80 -10.98 2.24
N ALA A 524 10.72 -11.10 3.20
CA ALA A 524 10.96 -12.37 3.90
C ALA A 524 9.68 -12.99 4.53
N ASP A 525 8.86 -12.18 5.20
CA ASP A 525 7.58 -12.64 5.76
C ASP A 525 6.56 -12.97 4.65
N TYR A 526 6.55 -12.21 3.55
CA TYR A 526 5.68 -12.46 2.38
C TYR A 526 6.06 -13.80 1.75
N GLU A 527 7.34 -14.02 1.45
CA GLU A 527 7.85 -15.26 0.90
C GLU A 527 7.49 -16.45 1.79
N THR A 528 7.71 -16.31 3.10
CA THR A 528 7.36 -17.34 4.07
C THR A 528 5.86 -17.64 4.05
N ALA A 529 5.00 -16.61 4.13
CA ALA A 529 3.55 -16.78 4.12
C ALA A 529 3.06 -17.52 2.87
N VAL A 530 3.66 -17.24 1.72
CA VAL A 530 3.20 -17.74 0.42
C VAL A 530 3.81 -19.08 0.05
N LEU A 531 5.10 -19.30 0.31
CA LEU A 531 5.87 -20.43 -0.24
C LEU A 531 6.32 -21.45 0.79
N GLN A 532 6.46 -21.10 2.08
CA GLN A 532 6.90 -22.05 3.11
C GLN A 532 5.83 -23.12 3.32
N PRO A 533 6.09 -24.42 3.08
CA PRO A 533 5.15 -25.48 3.41
C PRO A 533 5.05 -25.71 4.93
N GLY A 534 3.94 -26.27 5.37
CA GLY A 534 3.65 -26.63 6.77
C GLY A 534 2.87 -25.58 7.57
N LEU A 535 2.57 -24.41 7.01
CA LEU A 535 1.77 -23.37 7.69
C LEU A 535 0.27 -23.55 7.41
N SER A 536 -0.59 -23.32 8.42
CA SER A 536 -2.04 -23.30 8.20
C SER A 536 -2.48 -22.11 7.35
N PRO A 537 -3.67 -22.16 6.69
CA PRO A 537 -4.21 -21.02 5.96
C PRO A 537 -4.29 -19.74 6.81
N GLU A 538 -4.66 -19.84 8.09
CA GLU A 538 -4.76 -18.73 9.04
C GLU A 538 -3.38 -18.12 9.33
N GLN A 539 -2.37 -18.97 9.57
CA GLN A 539 -0.98 -18.51 9.79
C GLN A 539 -0.43 -17.77 8.57
N ARG A 540 -0.78 -18.23 7.37
CA ARG A 540 -0.37 -17.60 6.12
C ARG A 540 -1.02 -16.22 5.97
N ARG A 541 -2.33 -16.11 6.20
CA ARG A 541 -3.05 -14.82 6.19
C ARG A 541 -2.49 -13.85 7.23
N LEU A 542 -2.23 -14.34 8.45
CA LEU A 542 -1.62 -13.58 9.54
C LEU A 542 -0.25 -13.01 9.15
N LEU A 543 0.65 -13.87 8.69
CA LEU A 543 2.02 -13.49 8.35
C LEU A 543 2.07 -12.60 7.10
N PHE A 544 1.20 -12.88 6.13
CA PHE A 544 1.06 -12.05 4.93
C PHE A 544 0.58 -10.64 5.28
N GLY A 545 -0.44 -10.51 6.13
CA GLY A 545 -0.88 -9.20 6.62
C GLY A 545 0.25 -8.42 7.28
N ALA A 546 1.01 -9.06 8.18
CA ALA A 546 2.18 -8.47 8.82
C ALA A 546 3.30 -8.11 7.81
N ALA A 547 3.45 -8.87 6.73
CA ALA A 547 4.38 -8.56 5.66
C ALA A 547 3.98 -7.28 4.91
N LEU A 548 2.69 -7.12 4.61
CA LEU A 548 2.18 -5.92 3.92
C LEU A 548 2.34 -4.65 4.77
N GLU A 549 2.15 -4.76 6.08
CA GLU A 549 2.42 -3.66 7.03
C GLU A 549 3.90 -3.22 6.98
N LYS A 550 4.82 -4.20 6.93
CA LYS A 550 6.27 -3.97 6.87
C LYS A 550 6.74 -3.36 5.54
N LEU A 551 6.02 -3.61 4.44
CA LEU A 551 6.34 -3.01 3.15
C LEU A 551 6.09 -1.50 3.13
N ASP A 552 5.36 -0.94 4.11
CA ASP A 552 5.02 0.48 4.20
C ASP A 552 4.46 1.02 2.88
N LEU A 553 3.47 0.30 2.35
CA LEU A 553 2.84 0.64 1.08
C LEU A 553 2.24 2.05 1.16
N PRO A 554 2.40 2.87 0.10
CA PRO A 554 1.86 4.21 0.11
C PRO A 554 0.34 4.14 0.18
N LEU A 555 -0.20 4.70 1.24
CA LEU A 555 -1.64 4.96 1.38
C LEU A 555 -1.95 6.17 0.49
N LEU A 556 -1.93 5.99 -0.83
CA LEU A 556 -2.14 7.11 -1.76
C LEU A 556 -3.57 7.62 -1.59
N ASN A 557 -3.67 8.91 -1.25
CA ASN A 557 -4.82 9.72 -1.61
C ASN A 557 -4.58 10.09 -3.08
N ARG A 558 -5.23 9.40 -4.02
CA ARG A 558 -5.23 9.83 -5.42
C ARG A 558 -6.41 10.74 -5.67
#